data_AF-A0A0C9MUI0-F1
#
_entry.id   AF-A0A0C9MUI0-F1
#
_cell.length_a   1.000
_cell.length_b   1.000
_cell.length_c   1.000
_cell.angle_alpha   90.00
_cell.angle_beta   90.00
_cell.angle_gamma   90.00
#
_symmetry.space_group_name_H-M   'P 1'
#
loop_
_entity.id
_entity.type
_entity.pdbx_description
1 polymer ?
#
loop_
_entity_poly.entity_id
_entity_poly.type
_entity_poly.pdbx_seq_one_letter_code
_entity_poly.pdbx_strand_id
1 'polypeptide(L)'
;MIRFLQDFADPQVIQHTLMNVVNLAMVFAPNFLRCPSVNLTTIFENSKYEQLFLKTLITELEVDKADCAYSEQEVIGRIKEQV
;
A
#
# COMPACT_ATOMS: atom_id res chain seq x y z
N MET A 1 -6.79 0.18 6.05
CA MET A 1 -5.67 0.70 5.25
C MET A 1 -5.14 -0.32 4.24
N ILE A 2 -4.88 -1.57 4.61
CA ILE A 2 -4.39 -2.59 3.64
C ILE A 2 -5.34 -2.74 2.44
N ARG A 3 -6.66 -2.84 2.69
CA ARG A 3 -7.67 -2.90 1.63
C ARG A 3 -7.61 -1.75 0.62
N PHE A 4 -7.30 -0.54 1.09
CA PHE A 4 -7.12 0.63 0.23
C PHE A 4 -5.89 0.48 -0.68
N LEU A 5 -4.78 -0.02 -0.14
CA LEU A 5 -3.57 -0.30 -0.93
C LEU A 5 -3.81 -1.43 -1.94
N GLN A 6 -4.64 -2.42 -1.59
CA GLN A 6 -5.08 -3.48 -2.50
C GLN A 6 -5.93 -2.93 -3.64
N ASP A 7 -6.84 -2.01 -3.37
CA ASP A 7 -7.62 -1.33 -4.41
C ASP A 7 -6.71 -0.50 -5.34
N PHE A 8 -5.66 0.13 -4.81
CA PHE A 8 -4.65 0.84 -5.62
C PHE A 8 -3.73 -0.08 -6.43
N ALA A 9 -3.62 -1.35 -6.03
CA ALA A 9 -2.89 -2.37 -6.75
C ALA A 9 -3.70 -3.00 -7.90
N ASP A 10 -4.96 -2.59 -8.10
CA ASP A 10 -5.77 -3.02 -9.24
C ASP A 10 -5.11 -2.56 -10.56
N PRO A 11 -4.95 -3.43 -11.57
CA PRO A 11 -4.40 -3.06 -12.87
C PRO A 11 -5.04 -1.82 -13.51
N GLN A 12 -6.35 -1.61 -13.32
CA GLN A 12 -7.08 -0.45 -13.84
C GLN A 12 -6.71 0.85 -13.13
N VAL A 13 -6.23 0.79 -11.89
CA VAL A 13 -5.73 1.95 -11.14
C VAL A 13 -4.24 2.15 -11.43
N ILE A 14 -3.47 1.06 -11.57
CA ILE A 14 -2.05 1.11 -11.90
C ILE A 14 -1.81 1.80 -13.25
N GLN A 15 -2.66 1.58 -14.27
CA GLN A 15 -2.52 2.27 -15.57
C GLN A 15 -2.56 3.81 -15.47
N HIS A 16 -3.19 4.35 -14.43
CA HIS A 16 -3.32 5.80 -14.23
C HIS A 16 -2.34 6.34 -13.19
N THR A 17 -2.12 5.60 -12.10
CA THR A 17 -1.24 6.02 -10.99
C THR A 17 0.22 5.68 -11.22
N LEU A 18 0.50 4.66 -12.04
CA LEU A 18 1.82 4.08 -12.27
C LEU A 18 2.46 3.48 -11.00
N MET A 19 1.66 3.25 -9.96
CA MET A 19 2.11 2.75 -8.66
C MET A 19 1.80 1.26 -8.53
N ASN A 20 2.77 0.41 -8.91
CA ASN A 20 2.66 -1.02 -8.67
C ASN A 20 2.81 -1.37 -7.17
N VAL A 21 2.52 -2.61 -6.80
CA VAL A 21 2.61 -3.09 -5.40
C VAL A 21 3.99 -2.84 -4.77
N VAL A 22 5.07 -2.96 -5.55
CA VAL A 22 6.43 -2.74 -5.04
C VAL A 22 6.64 -1.26 -4.70
N ASN A 23 6.19 -0.35 -5.56
CA ASN A 23 6.26 1.09 -5.32
C ASN A 23 5.40 1.49 -4.12
N LEU A 24 4.20 0.93 -4.00
CA LEU A 24 3.32 1.14 -2.85
C LEU A 24 4.00 0.65 -1.56
N ALA A 25 4.53 -0.57 -1.54
CA ALA A 25 5.22 -1.12 -0.38
C ALA A 25 6.43 -0.26 0.04
N MET A 26 7.22 0.21 -0.93
CA MET A 26 8.37 1.07 -0.68
C MET A 26 8.01 2.38 0.01
N VAL A 27 6.97 3.06 -0.48
CA VAL A 27 6.53 4.36 0.05
C VAL A 27 5.83 4.23 1.40
N PHE A 28 5.03 3.18 1.57
CA PHE A 28 4.21 3.03 2.77
C PHE A 28 4.92 2.31 3.92
N ALA A 29 5.87 1.41 3.67
CA ALA A 29 6.52 0.61 4.72
C ALA A 29 7.05 1.43 5.92
N PRO A 30 7.75 2.56 5.73
CA PRO A 30 8.27 3.37 6.85
C PRO A 30 7.16 4.01 7.73
N ASN A 31 5.94 4.09 7.21
CA ASN A 31 4.79 4.64 7.93
C ASN A 31 4.09 3.56 8.78
N PHE A 32 4.18 2.29 8.39
CA PHE A 32 3.60 1.15 9.12
C PHE A 32 4.55 0.60 10.16
N LEU A 33 5.86 0.58 9.87
CA LEU A 33 6.90 0.06 10.73
C LEU A 33 7.97 1.14 10.87
N ARG A 34 8.26 1.55 12.11
CA ARG A 34 9.35 2.48 12.41
C ARG A 34 10.44 1.74 13.15
N CYS A 35 11.61 1.65 12.53
CA CYS A 35 12.80 1.13 13.19
C CYS A 35 13.20 2.06 14.36
N PRO A 36 13.30 1.56 15.61
CA PRO A 36 13.72 2.37 16.76
C PRO A 36 15.24 2.56 16.82
N SER A 37 16.00 1.88 15.95
CA SER A 37 17.45 1.97 15.91
C SER A 37 17.90 3.32 15.35
N VAL A 38 18.99 3.84 15.90
CA VAL A 38 19.70 5.03 15.36
C VAL A 38 20.88 4.63 14.45
N ASN A 39 21.21 3.33 14.39
CA ASN A 39 22.29 2.83 13.56
C ASN A 39 21.82 2.72 12.09
N LEU A 40 22.49 3.43 11.18
CA LEU A 40 22.13 3.47 9.76
C LEU A 40 22.15 2.10 9.09
N THR A 41 23.13 1.24 9.40
CA THR A 41 23.22 -0.11 8.82
C THR A 41 21.99 -0.93 9.17
N THR A 42 21.60 -0.93 10.45
CA THR A 42 20.39 -1.63 10.91
C THR A 42 19.12 -1.05 10.29
N ILE A 43 19.02 0.27 10.14
CA ILE A 43 17.89 0.92 9.47
C ILE A 43 17.78 0.46 8.01
N PHE A 44 18.90 0.44 7.27
CA PHE A 44 18.91 0.01 5.87
C PHE A 44 18.55 -1.48 5.72
N GLU A 45 19.05 -2.34 6.60
CA GLU A 45 18.70 -3.76 6.59
C GLU A 45 17.21 -3.96 6.89
N ASN A 46 16.69 -3.32 7.94
CA ASN A 46 15.29 -3.40 8.33
C ASN A 46 14.35 -2.86 7.26
N SER A 47 14.74 -1.80 6.54
CA SER A 47 13.91 -1.21 5.48
C SER A 47 13.48 -2.23 4.42
N LYS A 48 14.35 -3.21 4.10
CA LYS A 48 14.02 -4.27 3.13
C LYS A 48 12.95 -5.21 3.66
N TYR A 49 13.04 -5.57 4.95
CA TYR A 49 12.05 -6.43 5.60
C TYR A 49 10.72 -5.72 5.80
N GLU A 50 10.73 -4.43 6.13
CA GLU A 50 9.52 -3.61 6.26
C GLU A 50 8.77 -3.52 4.92
N GLN A 51 9.50 -3.29 3.82
CA GLN A 51 8.93 -3.29 2.47
C GLN A 51 8.37 -4.66 2.08
N LEU A 52 9.13 -5.73 2.32
CA LEU A 52 8.69 -7.09 2.01
C LEU A 52 7.43 -7.47 2.81
N PHE A 53 7.40 -7.14 4.10
CA PHE A 53 6.26 -7.36 4.96
C PHE A 53 5.02 -6.67 4.41
N LEU A 54 5.11 -5.38 4.07
CA LEU A 54 3.96 -4.65 3.55
C LEU A 54 3.53 -5.15 2.17
N LYS A 55 4.47 -5.51 1.29
CA LYS A 55 4.16 -6.16 0.00
C LYS A 55 3.36 -7.44 0.24
N THR A 56 3.80 -8.30 1.16
CA THR A 56 3.10 -9.55 1.49
C THR A 56 1.70 -9.29 2.02
N LEU A 57 1.50 -8.27 2.88
CA LEU A 57 0.15 -7.91 3.31
C LEU A 57 -0.74 -7.45 2.16
N ILE A 58 -0.21 -6.72 1.19
CA ILE A 58 -0.99 -6.28 0.04
C ILE A 58 -1.36 -7.48 -0.86
N THR A 59 -0.44 -8.41 -1.10
CA THR A 59 -0.68 -9.51 -2.06
C THR A 59 -1.39 -10.73 -1.48
N GLU A 60 -1.10 -11.09 -0.23
CA GLU A 60 -1.54 -12.39 0.33
C GLU A 60 -2.66 -12.27 1.37
N LEU A 61 -2.83 -11.10 2.02
CA LEU A 61 -3.85 -10.95 3.05
C LEU A 61 -5.22 -10.76 2.41
N GLU A 62 -6.16 -11.67 2.68
CA GLU A 62 -7.55 -11.46 2.34
C GLU A 62 -8.18 -10.45 3.32
N VAL A 63 -8.65 -9.32 2.79
CA VAL A 63 -9.33 -8.27 3.58
C VAL A 63 -10.70 -8.02 2.97
N ASP A 64 -11.74 -8.36 3.73
CA ASP A 64 -13.11 -8.00 3.39
C ASP A 64 -13.31 -6.49 3.56
N LYS A 65 -13.95 -5.86 2.57
CA LYS A 65 -14.34 -4.45 2.64
C LYS A 65 -15.40 -4.22 3.71
N ALA A 66 -16.25 -5.20 4.00
CA ALA A 66 -17.28 -5.10 5.03
C ALA A 66 -16.68 -4.93 6.43
N ASP A 67 -15.51 -5.52 6.67
CA ASP A 67 -14.80 -5.45 7.96
C ASP A 67 -13.96 -4.17 8.10
N CYS A 68 -13.86 -3.37 7.04
CA CYS A 68 -13.07 -2.14 7.06
C CYS A 68 -13.86 -0.97 7.66
N ALA A 69 -13.19 -0.14 8.45
CA ALA A 69 -13.77 1.07 9.06
C ALA A 69 -14.35 2.09 8.05
N TYR A 70 -13.99 1.98 6.77
CA TYR A 70 -14.54 2.77 5.66
C TYR A 70 -15.23 1.83 4.69
N SER A 71 -16.55 1.66 4.84
CA SER A 71 -17.39 0.85 3.95
C SER A 71 -18.06 1.73 2.87
N GLU A 72 -18.02 1.25 1.63
CA GLU A 72 -18.82 1.58 0.43
C GLU A 72 -19.20 3.02 0.02
N GLN A 73 -18.91 4.09 0.78
CA GLN A 73 -19.57 5.39 0.54
C GLN A 73 -18.73 6.60 0.14
N GLU A 74 -17.43 6.50 -0.16
CA GLU A 74 -16.74 7.63 -0.82
C GLU A 74 -15.93 7.17 -2.04
N VAL A 75 -16.38 7.64 -3.20
CA VAL A 75 -15.73 7.46 -4.51
C VAL A 75 -14.33 8.06 -4.45
N ILE A 76 -13.30 7.22 -4.30
CA ILE A 76 -11.91 7.66 -4.41
C ILE A 76 -11.57 7.79 -5.89
N GLY A 77 -11.78 9.00 -6.42
CA GLY A 77 -11.38 9.38 -7.78
C GLY A 77 -12.45 9.10 -8.83
N ARG A 78 -13.10 10.16 -9.32
CA ARG A 78 -13.83 10.08 -10.60
C ARG A 78 -12.79 10.05 -11.71
N ILE A 79 -12.89 9.07 -12.61
CA ILE A 79 -12.25 9.17 -13.92
C ILE A 79 -12.84 10.44 -14.55
N LYS A 80 -12.01 11.43 -14.86
CA LYS A 80 -12.46 12.53 -15.73
C LYS A 80 -12.78 11.88 -17.07
N GLU A 81 -14.06 11.87 -17.45
CA GLU A 81 -14.43 11.55 -18.83
C GLU A 81 -13.58 12.45 -19.75
N GLN A 82 -12.86 11.83 -20.68
CA GLN A 82 -12.14 12.56 -21.72
C GLN A 82 -13.18 13.21 -22.62
N VAL A 83 -13.30 14.53 -22.52
CA VAL A 83 -13.96 15.39 -23.52
C VAL A 83 -12.94 15.72 -24.61
#